data_AF-A0A932PFF6-F1
#
_entry.id   AF-A0A932PFF6-F1
#
_cell.length_a   1.000
_cell.length_b   1.000
_cell.length_c   1.000
_cell.angle_alpha   90.00
_cell.angle_beta   90.00
_cell.angle_gamma   90.00
#
_symmetry.space_group_name_H-M   'P 1'
#
loop_
_entity.id
_entity.type
_entity.pdbx_description
1 polymer ?
#
loop_
_entity_poly.entity_id
_entity_poly.type
_entity_poly.pdbx_seq_one_letter_code
_entity_poly.pdbx_strand_id
1 'polypeptide(L)'
;MRLRQVDEQTLRIQHTRVVDVFRNGPKPVFRMVLADGKQIECTSDHRFFFSDGWKSLHAATGLHELRSKAVWNPGEHYLYVNGIEMDVPAVYQDRDWLNEQYNVRMLKIEDISQQCGTSYHTIRKWIRKHGLQHAKGGRSKKPWNNGKTYQLGARELSPAWREANQRARSGPASNFWKGGMSNDREAIARWTSQAAHRIHERNGWTCQLCHRRAGELHCHHVVPVWADEGLARDESNLTTLCGDCHRKVNGNELEFVALLGGPPLKAEWKKRPRVACNKLSVAKLVRVERFEFIGSKETYDLEVEGPFHNFLANGIVTHNSVNEYSTRYSLAIDAAQRTAPDEWRSQAPNNRQGSGEALDVGSGAELTASEAAFQDQARALYERRIEVGVAREQARKDLPLSTYTEAYWKVDLHNLLHFLALRMDSHAQLEIRQYATTIGEQILRPLFPIAWEAFVDYRLEALHLTRLDQGVIRRLMERLNAHGRTVATPEDFAAAQDVDWVPLKRCRERDECWEKLVRLGIVRADT
;
A
#
# COMPACT_ATOMS: atom_id res chain seq x y z
N MET A 1 -6.42 10.47 2.40
CA MET A 1 -6.67 10.06 3.81
C MET A 1 -5.72 8.91 4.19
N ARG A 2 -5.23 8.81 5.44
CA ARG A 2 -4.43 7.64 5.88
C ARG A 2 -5.36 6.58 6.44
N LEU A 3 -5.24 5.35 5.95
CA LEU A 3 -5.97 4.19 6.43
C LEU A 3 -5.01 3.22 7.11
N ARG A 4 -5.53 2.41 8.03
CA ARG A 4 -4.79 1.26 8.56
C ARG A 4 -4.92 0.10 7.56
N GLN A 5 -3.86 -0.66 7.40
CA GLN A 5 -3.74 -1.79 6.49
C GLN A 5 -3.08 -2.97 7.21
N VAL A 6 -3.42 -4.20 6.84
CA VAL A 6 -2.76 -5.42 7.33
C VAL A 6 -1.70 -5.85 6.34
N ASP A 7 -0.48 -6.09 6.82
CA ASP A 7 0.49 -6.91 6.11
C ASP A 7 0.02 -8.36 6.16
N GLU A 8 -0.31 -8.93 4.99
CA GLU A 8 -0.93 -10.26 4.88
C GLU A 8 0.02 -11.40 5.28
N GLN A 9 1.33 -11.16 5.24
CA GLN A 9 2.34 -12.15 5.63
C GLN A 9 2.60 -12.14 7.13
N THR A 10 2.65 -10.94 7.72
CA THR A 10 3.03 -10.78 9.14
C THR A 10 1.85 -10.51 10.08
N LEU A 11 0.65 -10.29 9.52
CA LEU A 11 -0.57 -9.82 10.19
C LEU A 11 -0.40 -8.49 10.94
N ARG A 12 0.71 -7.78 10.73
CA ARG A 12 0.98 -6.51 11.39
C ARG A 12 0.13 -5.40 10.78
N ILE A 13 -0.43 -4.56 11.64
CA ILE A 13 -1.15 -3.37 11.20
C ILE A 13 -0.15 -2.26 10.88
N GLN A 14 -0.12 -1.87 9.62
CA GLN A 14 0.61 -0.73 9.09
C GLN A 14 -0.36 0.35 8.57
N HIS A 15 0.17 1.37 7.91
CA HIS A 15 -0.63 2.46 7.34
C HIS A 15 -0.47 2.53 5.83
N THR A 16 -1.58 2.79 5.15
CA THR A 16 -1.66 3.09 3.72
C THR A 16 -2.34 4.44 3.49
N ARG A 17 -2.39 4.90 2.24
CA ARG A 17 -3.10 6.11 1.81
C ARG A 17 -4.18 5.72 0.82
N VAL A 18 -5.30 6.42 0.90
CA VAL A 18 -6.33 6.38 -0.14
C VAL A 18 -5.77 7.01 -1.41
N VAL A 19 -5.86 6.28 -2.52
CA VAL A 19 -5.51 6.73 -3.86
C VAL A 19 -6.74 7.35 -4.52
N ASP A 20 -7.85 6.62 -4.55
CA ASP A 20 -9.08 7.05 -5.21
C ASP A 20 -10.34 6.50 -4.50
N VAL A 21 -11.50 7.12 -4.75
CA VAL A 21 -12.81 6.71 -4.25
C VAL A 21 -13.82 6.80 -5.38
N PHE A 22 -14.44 5.67 -5.73
CA PHE A 22 -15.35 5.56 -6.86
C PHE A 22 -16.76 5.14 -6.41
N ARG A 23 -17.76 5.74 -7.05
CA ARG A 23 -19.18 5.47 -6.80
C ARG A 23 -19.62 4.23 -7.60
N ASN A 24 -20.17 3.25 -6.90
CA ASN A 24 -20.64 1.98 -7.48
C ASN A 24 -22.17 1.89 -7.63
N GLY A 25 -22.87 2.95 -7.27
CA GLY A 25 -24.33 3.02 -7.35
C GLY A 25 -25.06 2.29 -6.23
N PRO A 26 -26.39 2.22 -6.31
CA PRO A 26 -27.23 1.62 -5.29
C PRO A 26 -27.12 0.09 -5.32
N LYS A 27 -26.79 -0.51 -4.18
CA LYS A 27 -26.70 -1.98 -4.00
C LYS A 27 -27.39 -2.41 -2.70
N PRO A 28 -27.85 -3.68 -2.61
CA PRO A 28 -28.30 -4.28 -1.35
C PRO A 28 -27.18 -4.26 -0.30
N VAL A 29 -27.45 -3.65 0.86
CA VAL A 29 -26.50 -3.52 1.98
C VAL A 29 -26.95 -4.33 3.19
N PHE A 30 -25.99 -5.03 3.77
CA PHE A 30 -26.13 -5.81 4.98
C PHE A 30 -25.23 -5.23 6.07
N ARG A 31 -25.74 -5.20 7.31
CA ARG A 31 -24.93 -4.95 8.50
C ARG A 31 -24.44 -6.27 9.06
N MET A 32 -23.14 -6.46 9.05
CA MET A 32 -22.48 -7.57 9.73
C MET A 32 -22.11 -7.14 11.14
N VAL A 33 -22.45 -7.95 12.13
CA VAL A 33 -22.08 -7.76 13.54
C VAL A 33 -21.17 -8.90 13.98
N LEU A 34 -20.04 -8.56 14.59
CA LEU A 34 -19.06 -9.49 15.12
C LEU A 34 -19.23 -9.66 16.63
N ALA A 35 -18.78 -10.81 17.15
CA ALA A 35 -18.90 -11.17 18.57
C ALA A 35 -18.19 -10.20 19.54
N ASP A 36 -17.25 -9.38 19.06
CA ASP A 36 -16.59 -8.34 19.86
C ASP A 36 -17.27 -6.96 19.76
N GLY A 37 -18.49 -6.91 19.21
CA GLY A 37 -19.31 -5.72 19.07
C GLY A 37 -18.98 -4.84 17.87
N LYS A 38 -17.96 -5.17 17.07
CA LYS A 38 -17.68 -4.44 15.82
C LYS A 38 -18.79 -4.70 14.80
N GLN A 39 -19.10 -3.67 14.02
CA GLN A 39 -20.10 -3.74 12.97
C GLN A 39 -19.68 -2.98 11.71
N ILE A 40 -20.08 -3.49 10.56
CA ILE A 40 -19.85 -2.85 9.26
C ILE A 40 -21.05 -3.04 8.34
N GLU A 41 -21.38 -1.99 7.60
CA GLU A 41 -22.36 -2.04 6.51
C GLU A 41 -21.62 -2.29 5.19
N CYS A 42 -22.01 -3.33 4.48
CA CYS A 42 -21.31 -3.79 3.28
C CYS A 42 -22.25 -4.56 2.34
N THR A 43 -21.82 -4.75 1.10
CA THR A 43 -22.53 -5.60 0.13
C THR A 43 -22.13 -7.06 0.32
N SER A 44 -22.97 -7.99 -0.15
CA SER A 44 -22.68 -9.44 -0.12
C SER A 44 -21.41 -9.82 -0.89
N ASP A 45 -21.06 -9.03 -1.91
CA ASP A 45 -19.91 -9.27 -2.78
C ASP A 45 -18.60 -8.71 -2.20
N HIS A 46 -18.68 -7.90 -1.14
CA HIS A 46 -17.51 -7.28 -0.52
C HIS A 46 -16.60 -8.34 0.13
N ARG A 47 -15.29 -8.22 -0.11
CA ARG A 47 -14.30 -9.21 0.35
C ARG A 47 -13.74 -8.84 1.72
N PHE A 48 -13.70 -9.83 2.58
CA PHE A 48 -13.11 -9.76 3.91
C PHE A 48 -12.03 -10.83 4.07
N PHE A 49 -11.11 -10.59 5.00
CA PHE A 49 -10.05 -11.55 5.29
C PHE A 49 -10.52 -12.54 6.35
N PHE A 50 -10.95 -13.72 5.90
CA PHE A 50 -11.36 -14.82 6.77
C PHE A 50 -10.14 -15.61 7.27
N SER A 51 -10.36 -16.47 8.27
CA SER A 51 -9.34 -17.40 8.77
C SER A 51 -8.73 -18.31 7.69
N ASP A 52 -9.46 -18.53 6.60
CA ASP A 52 -9.08 -19.36 5.45
C ASP A 52 -8.83 -18.55 4.16
N GLY A 53 -8.64 -17.24 4.28
CA GLY A 53 -8.23 -16.35 3.20
C GLY A 53 -9.29 -15.31 2.77
N TRP A 54 -9.04 -14.64 1.65
CA TRP A 54 -9.91 -13.59 1.12
C TRP A 54 -11.15 -14.19 0.44
N LYS A 55 -12.34 -13.86 0.94
CA LYS A 55 -13.61 -14.30 0.36
C LYS A 55 -14.65 -13.19 0.43
N SER A 56 -15.61 -13.19 -0.50
CA SER A 56 -16.81 -12.35 -0.35
C SER A 56 -17.69 -12.89 0.78
N LEU A 57 -18.52 -12.04 1.38
CA LEU A 57 -19.50 -12.51 2.37
C LEU A 57 -20.41 -13.59 1.79
N HIS A 58 -20.85 -13.43 0.54
CA HIS A 58 -21.64 -14.44 -0.17
C HIS A 58 -20.89 -15.78 -0.28
N ALA A 59 -19.63 -15.77 -0.72
CA ALA A 59 -18.87 -17.01 -0.88
C ALA A 59 -18.57 -17.70 0.45
N ALA A 60 -18.33 -16.93 1.52
CA ALA A 60 -17.99 -17.48 2.83
C ALA A 60 -19.22 -18.00 3.59
N THR A 61 -20.33 -17.26 3.53
CA THR A 61 -21.51 -17.49 4.41
C THR A 61 -22.78 -17.84 3.65
N GLY A 62 -22.78 -17.77 2.31
CA GLY A 62 -23.99 -17.87 1.50
C GLY A 62 -24.91 -16.64 1.61
N LEU A 63 -24.44 -15.53 2.19
CA LEU A 63 -25.26 -14.34 2.44
C LEU A 63 -25.90 -13.81 1.16
N HIS A 64 -27.22 -13.71 1.16
CA HIS A 64 -28.01 -13.07 0.12
C HIS A 64 -29.27 -12.43 0.73
N GLU A 65 -29.92 -11.57 -0.06
CA GLU A 65 -31.20 -10.98 0.29
C GLU A 65 -32.33 -11.87 -0.21
N LEU A 66 -33.34 -12.07 0.64
CA LEU A 66 -34.59 -12.73 0.27
C LEU A 66 -35.75 -12.09 1.03
N ARG A 67 -36.70 -11.48 0.31
CA ARG A 67 -37.91 -10.84 0.87
C ARG A 67 -37.59 -9.80 1.94
N SER A 68 -36.61 -8.94 1.65
CA SER A 68 -36.08 -7.89 2.52
C SER A 68 -35.51 -8.39 3.85
N LYS A 69 -35.00 -9.63 3.86
CA LYS A 69 -34.29 -10.21 4.99
C LYS A 69 -32.94 -10.75 4.54
N ALA A 70 -31.98 -10.75 5.47
CA ALA A 70 -30.70 -11.40 5.28
C ALA A 70 -30.88 -12.92 5.47
N VAL A 71 -30.45 -13.71 4.48
CA VAL A 71 -30.41 -15.17 4.57
C VAL A 71 -28.97 -15.61 4.39
N TRP A 72 -28.48 -16.48 5.27
CA TRP A 72 -27.12 -17.00 5.24
C TRP A 72 -27.09 -18.44 5.80
N ASN A 73 -26.03 -19.16 5.47
CA ASN A 73 -25.80 -20.52 5.94
C ASN A 73 -25.30 -20.49 7.40
N PRO A 74 -25.89 -21.28 8.31
CA PRO A 74 -25.38 -21.41 9.66
C PRO A 74 -23.95 -21.97 9.65
N GLY A 75 -23.04 -21.32 10.37
CA GLY A 75 -21.64 -21.73 10.43
C GLY A 75 -20.82 -20.81 11.31
N GLU A 76 -19.68 -21.31 11.81
CA GLU A 76 -18.71 -20.46 12.49
C GLU A 76 -17.76 -19.83 11.48
N HIS A 77 -17.94 -18.53 11.24
CA HIS A 77 -17.08 -17.77 10.36
C HIS A 77 -16.23 -16.81 11.17
N TYR A 78 -14.92 -16.82 10.96
CA TYR A 78 -13.96 -15.96 11.66
C TYR A 78 -13.30 -14.99 10.69
N LEU A 79 -13.25 -13.73 11.08
CA LEU A 79 -12.70 -12.63 10.29
C LEU A 79 -11.57 -11.95 11.04
N TYR A 80 -10.56 -11.49 10.30
CA TYR A 80 -9.53 -10.65 10.85
C TYR A 80 -10.06 -9.24 11.13
N VAL A 81 -9.78 -8.75 12.34
CA VAL A 81 -10.12 -7.39 12.79
C VAL A 81 -8.88 -6.71 13.34
N ASN A 82 -8.98 -5.40 13.57
CA ASN A 82 -7.97 -4.62 14.24
C ASN A 82 -7.57 -5.27 15.57
N GLY A 83 -6.28 -5.51 15.73
CA GLY A 83 -5.69 -6.09 16.93
C GLY A 83 -5.95 -5.30 18.20
N ILE A 84 -6.09 -6.03 19.31
CA ILE A 84 -5.81 -5.54 20.65
C ILE A 84 -4.30 -5.72 20.89
N GLU A 85 -3.75 -4.71 21.55
CA GLU A 85 -2.43 -4.56 22.18
C GLU A 85 -1.61 -5.85 22.28
N MET A 86 -0.35 -5.83 21.79
CA MET A 86 0.63 -6.80 22.26
C MET A 86 0.62 -6.79 23.79
N ASP A 87 0.29 -7.93 24.39
CA ASP A 87 0.54 -8.13 25.81
C ASP A 87 2.02 -7.85 26.06
N VAL A 88 2.23 -6.98 27.02
CA VAL A 88 3.55 -6.71 27.55
C VAL A 88 4.14 -8.06 27.98
N PRO A 89 5.39 -8.37 27.60
CA PRO A 89 6.36 -7.47 26.99
C PRO A 89 6.56 -7.70 25.48
N ALA A 90 6.71 -6.60 24.73
CA ALA A 90 7.39 -6.64 23.44
C ALA A 90 8.79 -7.26 23.63
N VAL A 91 9.25 -8.09 22.70
CA VAL A 91 10.43 -8.95 22.87
C VAL A 91 11.71 -8.17 23.26
N TYR A 92 11.90 -6.94 22.77
CA TYR A 92 13.03 -6.08 23.15
C TYR A 92 12.97 -5.54 24.60
N GLN A 93 11.86 -5.76 25.32
CA GLN A 93 11.72 -5.44 26.73
C GLN A 93 12.17 -6.61 27.61
N ASP A 94 12.29 -7.82 27.06
CA ASP A 94 12.92 -8.94 27.72
C ASP A 94 14.44 -8.70 27.81
N ARG A 95 15.00 -8.88 29.02
CA ARG A 95 16.41 -8.58 29.28
C ARG A 95 17.33 -9.56 28.57
N ASP A 96 16.99 -10.84 28.59
CA ASP A 96 17.87 -11.92 28.14
C ASP A 96 17.91 -11.95 26.61
N TRP A 97 16.76 -11.76 25.97
CA TRP A 97 16.69 -11.61 24.52
C TRP A 97 17.48 -10.40 24.03
N LEU A 98 17.31 -9.23 24.67
CA LEU A 98 18.02 -8.02 24.26
C LEU A 98 19.53 -8.14 24.49
N ASN A 99 19.95 -8.84 25.54
CA ASN A 99 21.35 -9.17 25.79
C ASN A 99 21.92 -10.09 24.72
N GLU A 100 21.17 -11.11 24.31
CA GLU A 100 21.56 -12.00 23.22
C GLU A 100 21.77 -11.21 21.91
N GLN A 101 20.82 -10.35 21.53
CA GLN A 101 20.95 -9.59 20.29
C GLN A 101 22.09 -8.56 20.34
N TYR A 102 22.21 -7.82 21.45
CA TYR A 102 23.13 -6.68 21.54
C TYR A 102 24.55 -7.06 21.95
N ASN A 103 24.71 -7.92 22.96
CA ASN A 103 26.03 -8.28 23.51
C ASN A 103 26.57 -9.61 22.99
N VAL A 104 25.70 -10.58 22.63
CA VAL A 104 26.14 -11.91 22.15
C VAL A 104 26.30 -11.91 20.64
N ARG A 105 25.26 -11.50 19.91
CA ARG A 105 25.25 -11.44 18.44
C ARG A 105 25.87 -10.17 17.87
N MET A 106 26.19 -9.20 18.74
CA MET A 106 26.87 -7.94 18.40
C MET A 106 26.16 -7.14 17.29
N LEU A 107 24.83 -7.24 17.23
CA LEU A 107 24.03 -6.49 16.24
C LEU A 107 24.04 -5.00 16.58
N LYS A 108 24.01 -4.15 15.54
CA LYS A 108 23.88 -2.71 15.74
C LYS A 108 22.48 -2.39 16.28
N ILE A 109 22.37 -1.33 17.07
CA ILE A 109 21.09 -0.88 17.64
C ILE A 109 20.10 -0.58 16.52
N GLU A 110 20.59 -0.06 15.39
CA GLU A 110 19.84 0.19 14.16
C GLU A 110 19.19 -1.12 13.64
N ASP A 111 19.97 -2.20 13.52
CA ASP A 111 19.50 -3.49 13.01
C ASP A 111 18.47 -4.14 13.96
N ILE A 112 18.75 -4.10 15.27
CA ILE A 112 17.81 -4.58 16.30
C ILE A 112 16.50 -3.78 16.25
N SER A 113 16.60 -2.46 16.03
CA SER A 113 15.43 -1.60 15.94
C SER A 113 14.59 -1.88 14.69
N GLN A 114 15.23 -2.18 13.56
CA GLN A 114 14.57 -2.60 12.32
C GLN A 114 13.87 -3.95 12.50
N GLN A 115 14.54 -4.95 13.10
CA GLN A 115 13.97 -6.26 13.40
C GLN A 115 12.74 -6.16 14.33
N CYS A 116 12.83 -5.28 15.34
CA CYS A 116 11.75 -5.05 16.29
C CYS A 116 10.65 -4.10 15.80
N GLY A 117 10.80 -3.50 14.61
CA GLY A 117 9.87 -2.47 14.12
C GLY A 117 9.75 -1.26 15.06
N THR A 118 10.84 -0.86 15.70
CA THR A 118 10.87 0.26 16.66
C THR A 118 11.99 1.25 16.32
N SER A 119 12.02 2.39 17.03
CA SER A 119 13.08 3.37 16.84
C SER A 119 14.39 2.94 17.50
N TYR A 120 15.51 3.37 16.92
CA TYR A 120 16.85 3.30 17.54
C TYR A 120 16.83 3.73 19.02
N HIS A 121 16.12 4.83 19.33
CA HIS A 121 16.03 5.37 20.69
C HIS A 121 15.25 4.46 21.66
N THR A 122 14.30 3.66 21.17
CA THR A 122 13.55 2.69 21.98
C THR A 122 14.47 1.56 22.46
N ILE A 123 15.22 0.96 21.54
CA ILE A 123 16.18 -0.10 21.86
C ILE A 123 17.25 0.45 22.81
N ARG A 124 17.81 1.64 22.50
CA ARG A 124 18.79 2.31 23.36
C ARG A 124 18.27 2.59 24.77
N LYS A 125 16.99 2.93 24.94
CA LYS A 125 16.35 3.11 26.25
C LYS A 125 16.32 1.79 27.03
N TRP A 126 15.95 0.68 26.40
CA TRP A 126 15.85 -0.63 27.07
C TRP A 126 17.23 -1.25 27.36
N ILE A 127 18.22 -1.08 26.48
CA ILE A 127 19.63 -1.40 26.78
C ILE A 127 20.10 -0.69 28.05
N ARG A 128 19.78 0.61 28.17
CA ARG A 128 20.10 1.39 29.38
C ARG A 128 19.35 0.88 30.61
N LYS A 129 18.04 0.63 30.47
CA LYS A 129 17.18 0.18 31.57
C LYS A 129 17.63 -1.18 32.12
N HIS A 130 18.10 -2.07 31.25
CA HIS A 130 18.58 -3.40 31.59
C HIS A 130 20.07 -3.48 31.95
N GLY A 131 20.78 -2.34 31.93
CA GLY A 131 22.21 -2.29 32.26
C GLY A 131 23.11 -2.98 31.24
N LEU A 132 22.66 -3.17 29.99
CA LEU A 132 23.38 -3.90 28.94
C LEU A 132 24.41 -3.04 28.19
N GLN A 133 24.71 -1.83 28.68
CA GLN A 133 25.66 -0.93 28.03
C GLN A 133 27.08 -1.48 28.14
N HIS A 134 27.83 -1.49 27.04
CA HIS A 134 29.27 -1.73 27.12
C HIS A 134 29.92 -0.76 28.12
N ALA A 135 30.88 -1.27 28.89
CA ALA A 135 31.66 -0.46 29.80
C ALA A 135 32.20 0.76 29.02
N LYS A 136 31.84 1.97 29.47
CA LYS A 136 32.45 3.17 28.91
C LYS A 136 33.95 3.03 29.14
N GLY A 137 34.73 2.98 28.07
CA GLY A 137 36.16 3.24 28.15
C GLY A 137 36.35 4.49 29.02
N GLY A 138 37.14 4.34 30.09
CA GLY A 138 37.15 5.27 31.21
C GLY A 138 37.25 6.72 30.73
N ARG A 139 36.29 7.56 31.11
CA ARG A 139 36.48 9.02 31.01
C ARG A 139 37.39 9.45 32.16
N SER A 140 38.65 9.07 32.07
CA SER A 140 39.74 9.67 32.83
C SER A 140 40.21 10.91 32.08
N LYS A 141 39.64 12.05 32.48
CA LYS A 141 40.34 13.34 32.69
C LYS A 141 39.27 14.35 33.08
N LYS A 142 39.43 14.99 34.24
CA LYS A 142 38.67 16.22 34.55
C LYS A 142 38.87 17.18 33.37
N PRO A 143 37.81 17.61 32.68
CA PRO A 143 37.95 18.51 31.56
C PRO A 143 38.57 19.82 32.07
N TRP A 144 39.44 20.43 31.26
CA TRP A 144 40.23 21.62 31.61
C TRP A 144 39.39 22.83 32.06
N ASN A 145 38.07 22.80 31.80
CA ASN A 145 37.11 23.85 32.12
C ASN A 145 36.23 23.55 33.35
N ASN A 146 36.52 22.49 34.10
CA ASN A 146 35.73 22.14 35.29
C ASN A 146 35.78 23.28 36.34
N GLY A 147 34.62 23.87 36.65
CA GLY A 147 34.50 25.00 37.59
C GLY A 147 34.69 26.40 36.99
N LYS A 148 34.89 26.53 35.67
CA LYS A 148 34.93 27.83 34.98
C LYS A 148 33.61 28.12 34.27
N THR A 149 33.01 29.27 34.54
CA THR A 149 31.84 29.79 33.81
C THR A 149 32.28 30.80 32.77
N TYR A 150 31.75 30.71 31.55
CA TYR A 150 31.99 31.65 30.46
C TYR A 150 30.66 32.22 30.00
N GLN A 151 30.59 33.53 29.77
CA GLN A 151 29.49 34.12 29.00
C GLN A 151 29.77 33.89 27.52
N LEU A 152 29.20 32.81 26.98
CA LEU A 152 29.16 32.60 25.55
C LEU A 152 28.10 33.55 24.98
N GLY A 153 28.49 34.38 24.00
CA GLY A 153 27.55 35.22 23.28
C GLY A 153 26.44 34.40 22.61
N ALA A 154 25.37 35.06 22.15
CA ALA A 154 24.27 34.40 21.44
C ALA A 154 24.83 33.56 20.30
N ARG A 155 24.73 32.24 20.42
CA ARG A 155 25.25 31.31 19.42
C ARG A 155 24.38 31.46 18.17
N GLU A 156 24.96 32.00 17.10
CA GLU A 156 24.29 32.01 15.80
C GLU A 156 24.15 30.56 15.31
N LEU A 157 22.93 30.03 15.43
CA LEU A 157 22.59 28.71 14.93
C LEU A 157 22.51 28.80 13.41
N SER A 158 23.36 28.04 12.70
CA SER A 158 23.30 27.99 11.24
C SER A 158 21.91 27.55 10.77
N PRO A 159 21.44 28.05 9.61
CA PRO A 159 20.17 27.61 9.02
C PRO A 159 20.08 26.08 8.91
N ALA A 160 21.17 25.43 8.47
CA ALA A 160 21.27 23.98 8.37
C ALA A 160 21.06 23.26 9.72
N TRP A 161 21.61 23.80 10.81
CA TRP A 161 21.41 23.20 12.14
C TRP A 161 19.97 23.35 12.62
N ARG A 162 19.36 24.53 12.43
CA ARG A 162 17.94 24.76 12.80
C ARG A 162 17.03 23.83 12.02
N GLU A 163 17.29 23.67 10.73
CA GLU A 163 16.52 22.84 9.83
C GLU A 163 16.68 21.34 10.16
N ALA A 164 17.90 20.88 10.45
CA ALA A 164 18.14 19.50 10.89
C ALA A 164 17.42 19.19 12.22
N ASN A 165 17.42 20.13 13.16
CA ASN A 165 16.76 19.96 14.46
C ASN A 165 15.22 20.03 14.33
N GLN A 166 14.70 20.83 13.40
CA GLN A 166 13.29 20.89 13.06
C GLN A 166 12.83 19.61 12.35
N ARG A 167 13.64 19.07 11.42
CA ARG A 167 13.43 17.77 10.78
C ARG A 167 13.48 16.61 11.77
N ALA A 168 14.37 16.63 12.76
CA ALA A 168 14.41 15.61 13.81
C ALA A 168 13.17 15.60 14.71
N ARG A 169 12.44 16.72 14.77
CA ARG A 169 11.26 16.91 15.63
C ARG A 169 9.93 16.82 14.89
N SER A 170 9.94 16.86 13.56
CA SER A 170 8.75 16.87 12.71
C SER A 170 8.83 15.81 11.60
N GLY A 171 7.70 15.46 10.99
CA GLY A 171 7.65 14.49 9.88
C GLY A 171 7.72 13.01 10.30
N PRO A 172 7.39 12.07 9.39
CA PRO A 172 7.23 10.63 9.66
C PRO A 172 8.36 9.91 10.39
N ALA A 173 9.59 10.44 10.33
CA ALA A 173 10.76 9.85 10.95
C ALA A 173 10.99 10.30 12.41
N SER A 174 10.28 11.32 12.91
CA SER A 174 10.40 11.81 14.29
C SER A 174 9.60 10.93 15.25
N ASN A 175 10.15 10.62 16.43
CA ASN A 175 9.43 9.95 17.52
C ASN A 175 8.31 10.82 18.13
N PHE A 176 8.30 12.13 17.84
CA PHE A 176 7.23 13.05 18.20
C PHE A 176 6.12 13.13 17.14
N TRP A 177 6.31 12.49 15.98
CA TRP A 177 5.36 12.57 14.88
C TRP A 177 4.16 11.64 15.06
N LYS A 178 2.97 12.23 15.04
CA LYS A 178 1.68 11.54 15.20
C LYS A 178 0.88 11.51 13.89
N GLY A 179 1.54 11.19 12.78
CA GLY A 179 0.87 10.98 11.49
C GLY A 179 0.48 12.24 10.72
N GLY A 180 1.07 13.40 11.03
CA GLY A 180 0.80 14.68 10.35
C GLY A 180 -0.48 15.37 10.76
N MET A 181 -1.21 14.79 11.73
CA MET A 181 -2.29 15.45 12.44
C MET A 181 -1.69 16.10 13.68
N SER A 182 -1.63 17.43 13.72
CA SER A 182 -1.57 18.10 15.02
C SER A 182 -2.81 17.68 15.79
N ASN A 183 -2.66 17.20 17.02
CA ASN A 183 -3.85 16.93 17.82
C ASN A 183 -4.66 18.23 17.98
N ASP A 184 -5.97 18.14 18.16
CA ASP A 184 -6.82 19.34 18.22
C ASP A 184 -6.32 20.36 19.25
N ARG A 185 -5.68 19.89 20.33
CA ARG A 185 -5.05 20.75 21.33
C ARG A 185 -3.84 21.54 20.78
N GLU A 186 -2.99 20.93 19.97
CA GLU A 186 -1.90 21.62 19.27
C GLU A 186 -2.43 22.60 18.21
N ALA A 187 -3.53 22.25 17.53
CA ALA A 187 -4.18 23.15 16.59
C ALA A 187 -4.82 24.35 17.31
N ILE A 188 -5.49 24.13 18.44
CA ILE A 188 -6.06 25.17 19.31
C ILE A 188 -4.94 26.03 19.90
N ALA A 189 -3.84 25.43 20.37
CA ALA A 189 -2.69 26.16 20.88
C ALA A 189 -2.06 27.05 19.80
N ARG A 190 -1.89 26.52 18.58
CA ARG A 190 -1.42 27.30 17.42
C ARG A 190 -2.36 28.45 17.09
N TRP A 191 -3.67 28.19 17.05
CA TRP A 191 -4.69 29.22 16.80
C TRP A 191 -4.66 30.30 17.89
N THR A 192 -4.53 29.90 19.16
CA THR A 192 -4.44 30.82 20.31
C THR A 192 -3.19 31.70 20.20
N SER A 193 -2.05 31.12 19.83
CA SER A 193 -0.83 31.88 19.56
C SER A 193 -0.97 32.86 18.39
N GLN A 194 -1.73 32.50 17.35
CA GLN A 194 -2.02 33.39 16.22
C GLN A 194 -2.98 34.53 16.60
N ALA A 195 -3.92 34.28 17.52
CA ALA A 195 -4.84 35.29 18.03
C ALA A 195 -4.19 36.21 19.09
N ALA A 196 -3.12 35.75 19.76
CA ALA A 196 -2.51 36.41 20.92
C ALA A 196 -2.28 37.92 20.74
N HIS A 197 -1.74 38.34 19.59
CA HIS A 197 -1.51 39.77 19.32
C HIS A 197 -2.79 40.60 19.38
N ARG A 198 -3.86 40.14 18.69
CA ARG A 198 -5.17 40.84 18.68
C ARG A 198 -5.77 40.89 20.08
N ILE A 199 -5.65 39.81 20.85
CA ILE A 199 -6.17 39.75 22.22
C ILE A 199 -5.39 40.67 23.17
N HIS A 200 -4.06 40.74 23.03
CA HIS A 200 -3.24 41.66 23.80
C HIS A 200 -3.57 43.12 23.49
N GLU A 201 -3.74 43.45 22.22
CA GLU A 201 -4.17 44.77 21.76
C GLU A 201 -5.56 45.14 22.30
N ARG A 202 -6.55 44.25 22.17
CA ARG A 202 -7.90 44.42 22.74
C ARG A 202 -7.87 44.71 24.25
N ASN A 203 -6.96 44.04 24.97
CA ASN A 203 -6.81 44.17 26.41
C ASN A 203 -5.80 45.28 26.81
N GLY A 204 -5.47 46.19 25.89
CA GLY A 204 -4.61 47.36 26.14
C GLY A 204 -3.17 47.00 26.55
N TRP A 205 -2.70 45.81 26.18
CA TRP A 205 -1.40 45.24 26.59
C TRP A 205 -1.25 45.13 28.12
N THR A 206 -2.35 44.95 28.83
CA THR A 206 -2.39 44.81 30.29
C THR A 206 -2.90 43.44 30.71
N CYS A 207 -2.36 42.92 31.81
CA CYS A 207 -2.85 41.69 32.43
C CYS A 207 -4.28 41.92 32.97
N GLN A 208 -5.22 41.05 32.61
CA GLN A 208 -6.62 41.17 33.02
C GLN A 208 -6.90 40.65 34.44
N LEU A 209 -5.90 40.07 35.11
CA LEU A 209 -6.02 39.63 36.51
C LEU A 209 -5.38 40.62 37.50
N CYS A 210 -4.21 41.17 37.17
CA CYS A 210 -3.50 42.09 38.07
C CYS A 210 -3.44 43.54 37.57
N HIS A 211 -3.99 43.81 36.38
CA HIS A 211 -4.10 45.13 35.74
C HIS A 211 -2.77 45.87 35.54
N ARG A 212 -1.63 45.17 35.62
CA ARG A 212 -0.29 45.72 35.36
C ARG A 212 0.21 45.36 33.96
N ARG A 213 1.03 46.24 33.38
CA ARG A 213 1.84 45.94 32.20
C ARG A 213 3.01 45.04 32.57
N ALA A 214 3.35 44.10 31.70
CA ALA A 214 4.47 43.18 31.87
C ALA A 214 5.21 42.98 30.54
N GLY A 215 6.52 42.69 30.61
CA GLY A 215 7.32 42.37 29.43
C GLY A 215 6.99 40.99 28.82
N GLU A 216 6.29 40.14 29.57
CA GLU A 216 5.84 38.81 29.12
C GLU A 216 4.33 38.68 29.31
N LEU A 217 3.60 38.55 28.20
CA LEU A 217 2.15 38.36 28.15
C LEU A 217 1.81 37.01 27.50
N HIS A 218 0.80 36.35 28.05
CA HIS A 218 0.27 35.07 27.60
C HIS A 218 -1.22 35.22 27.28
N CYS A 219 -1.64 34.61 26.17
CA CYS A 219 -3.03 34.52 25.76
C CYS A 219 -3.66 33.28 26.42
N HIS A 220 -4.72 33.46 27.20
CA HIS A 220 -5.31 32.43 28.05
C HIS A 220 -6.81 32.30 27.79
N HIS A 221 -7.35 31.07 27.82
CA HIS A 221 -8.80 30.85 27.71
C HIS A 221 -9.49 31.12 29.06
N VAL A 222 -10.52 31.96 29.08
CA VAL A 222 -11.33 32.29 30.27
C VAL A 222 -12.10 31.06 30.75
N VAL A 223 -12.82 30.40 29.84
CA VAL A 223 -13.40 29.08 30.02
C VAL A 223 -12.40 28.05 29.48
N PRO A 224 -11.91 27.12 30.32
CA PRO A 224 -10.94 26.13 29.87
C PRO A 224 -11.48 25.25 28.75
N VAL A 225 -10.65 24.98 27.74
CA VAL A 225 -10.99 24.13 26.57
C VAL A 225 -11.51 22.74 26.96
N TRP A 226 -11.07 22.20 28.10
CA TRP A 226 -11.53 20.90 28.59
C TRP A 226 -12.94 20.96 29.20
N ALA A 227 -13.41 22.14 29.61
CA ALA A 227 -14.75 22.35 30.17
C ALA A 227 -15.77 22.60 29.05
N ASP A 228 -15.39 23.37 28.02
CA ASP A 228 -16.19 23.57 26.81
C ASP A 228 -15.29 23.67 25.57
N GLU A 229 -15.31 22.63 24.74
CA GLU A 229 -14.52 22.57 23.51
C GLU A 229 -15.10 23.48 22.40
N GLY A 230 -16.39 23.83 22.48
CA GLY A 230 -17.05 24.74 21.53
C GLY A 230 -16.49 26.16 21.60
N LEU A 231 -16.02 26.58 22.78
CA LEU A 231 -15.41 27.91 23.00
C LEU A 231 -13.89 27.95 22.76
N ALA A 232 -13.29 26.83 22.33
CA ALA A 232 -11.83 26.72 22.21
C ALA A 232 -11.22 27.60 21.11
N ARG A 233 -12.03 27.95 20.10
CA ARG A 233 -11.66 28.80 18.95
C ARG A 233 -12.48 30.09 18.90
N ASP A 234 -13.04 30.51 20.02
CA ASP A 234 -13.77 31.76 20.16
C ASP A 234 -12.84 32.83 20.76
N GLU A 235 -12.64 33.94 20.03
CA GLU A 235 -11.77 35.03 20.50
C GLU A 235 -12.35 35.75 21.73
N SER A 236 -13.67 35.72 21.92
CA SER A 236 -14.32 36.28 23.12
C SER A 236 -13.94 35.51 24.39
N ASN A 237 -13.60 34.23 24.26
CA ASN A 237 -13.16 33.37 25.34
C ASN A 237 -11.65 33.48 25.64
N LEU A 238 -10.90 34.35 24.95
CA LEU A 238 -9.48 34.59 25.23
C LEU A 238 -9.28 35.82 26.10
N THR A 239 -8.20 35.85 26.89
CA THR A 239 -7.80 37.00 27.70
C THR A 239 -6.28 37.10 27.81
N THR A 240 -5.79 38.22 28.36
CA THR A 240 -4.36 38.53 28.46
C THR A 240 -3.91 38.41 29.91
N LEU A 241 -2.91 37.58 30.19
CA LEU A 241 -2.31 37.43 31.53
C LEU A 241 -0.80 37.64 31.48
N CYS A 242 -0.21 38.24 32.51
CA CYS A 242 1.25 38.24 32.65
C CYS A 242 1.77 36.84 33.06
N GLY A 243 3.06 36.56 32.85
CA GLY A 243 3.67 35.27 33.17
C GLY A 243 3.41 34.77 34.61
N ASP A 244 3.40 35.67 35.60
CA ASP A 244 3.09 35.33 36.99
C ASP A 244 1.63 34.95 37.22
N CYS A 245 0.70 35.71 36.63
CA CYS A 245 -0.73 35.44 36.74
C CYS A 245 -1.10 34.17 35.97
N HIS A 246 -0.51 33.98 34.78
CA HIS A 246 -0.73 32.78 33.97
C HIS A 246 -0.28 31.51 34.71
N ARG A 247 0.85 31.55 35.42
CA ARG A 247 1.30 30.44 36.27
C ARG A 247 0.37 30.16 37.46
N LYS A 248 -0.24 31.19 38.05
CA LYS A 248 -1.20 31.02 39.15
C LYS A 248 -2.52 30.39 38.70
N VAL A 249 -2.99 30.75 37.50
CA VAL A 249 -4.24 30.25 36.93
C VAL A 249 -4.12 28.80 36.43
N ASN A 250 -2.97 28.43 35.85
CA ASN A 250 -2.74 27.06 35.37
C ASN A 250 -2.87 26.03 36.50
N GLY A 251 -3.78 25.06 36.35
CA GLY A 251 -4.12 24.04 37.34
C GLY A 251 -5.23 24.43 38.33
N ASN A 252 -5.63 25.71 38.39
CA ASN A 252 -6.72 26.24 39.22
C ASN A 252 -7.76 26.98 38.37
N GLU A 253 -7.87 26.66 37.08
CA GLU A 253 -8.55 27.52 36.11
C GLU A 253 -10.02 27.80 36.48
N LEU A 254 -10.68 26.82 37.12
CA LEU A 254 -12.07 26.93 37.61
C LEU A 254 -12.28 28.08 38.61
N GLU A 255 -11.31 28.33 39.49
CA GLU A 255 -11.43 29.37 40.53
C GLU A 255 -11.33 30.78 39.93
N PHE A 256 -10.70 30.90 38.76
CA PHE A 256 -10.43 32.18 38.10
C PHE A 256 -11.39 32.52 36.97
N VAL A 257 -12.29 31.60 36.56
CA VAL A 257 -13.25 31.86 35.47
C VAL A 257 -14.10 33.10 35.75
N ALA A 258 -14.69 33.19 36.95
CA ALA A 258 -15.51 34.35 37.33
C ALA A 258 -14.67 35.64 37.44
N LEU A 259 -13.44 35.55 37.96
CA LEU A 259 -12.52 36.69 38.07
C LEU A 259 -12.05 37.22 36.71
N LEU A 260 -12.07 36.36 35.69
CA LEU A 260 -11.72 36.71 34.30
C LEU A 260 -12.95 37.02 33.43
N GLY A 261 -14.15 37.10 34.03
CA GLY A 261 -15.39 37.50 33.36
C GLY A 261 -16.18 36.38 32.67
N GLY A 262 -15.87 35.10 32.95
CA GLY A 262 -16.55 33.95 32.39
C GLY A 262 -17.79 33.49 33.20
N PRO A 263 -18.70 32.71 32.58
CA PRO A 263 -19.88 32.18 33.26
C PRO A 263 -19.52 31.09 34.28
N PRO A 264 -20.34 30.88 35.34
CA PRO A 264 -20.12 29.81 36.31
C PRO A 264 -20.26 28.43 35.66
N LEU A 265 -19.21 27.61 35.76
CA LEU A 265 -19.17 26.28 35.15
C LEU A 265 -19.78 25.22 36.09
N LYS A 266 -20.71 24.41 35.58
CA LYS A 266 -21.17 23.16 36.21
C LYS A 266 -20.74 21.99 35.33
N ALA A 267 -19.53 21.47 35.50
CA ALA A 267 -19.09 20.29 34.77
C ALA A 267 -18.33 19.33 35.67
N GLU A 268 -18.83 18.09 35.79
CA GLU A 268 -18.10 16.99 36.39
C GLU A 268 -16.84 16.70 35.57
N TRP A 269 -15.71 16.59 36.26
CA TRP A 269 -14.41 16.33 35.66
C TRP A 269 -14.38 14.96 34.96
N LYS A 270 -14.64 14.94 33.65
CA LYS A 270 -14.44 13.73 32.82
C LYS A 270 -12.96 13.60 32.47
N LYS A 271 -12.24 12.81 33.26
CA LYS A 271 -10.85 12.45 32.97
C LYS A 271 -10.78 11.77 31.59
N ARG A 272 -10.16 12.42 30.60
CA ARG A 272 -10.00 11.88 29.24
C ARG A 272 -9.30 10.50 29.31
N PRO A 273 -9.77 9.49 28.57
CA PRO A 273 -9.03 8.24 28.42
C PRO A 273 -7.66 8.55 27.80
N ARG A 274 -6.59 7.98 28.37
CA ARG A 274 -5.24 8.09 27.80
C ARG A 274 -5.27 7.40 26.44
N VAL A 275 -5.19 8.18 25.36
CA VAL A 275 -5.00 7.61 24.02
C VAL A 275 -3.66 6.90 24.02
N ALA A 276 -3.71 5.58 23.88
CA ALA A 276 -2.56 4.70 23.78
C ALA A 276 -1.77 5.03 22.51
N CYS A 277 -0.88 6.02 22.58
CA CYS A 277 0.05 6.29 21.50
C CYS A 277 1.13 5.20 21.45
N ASN A 278 1.21 4.52 20.30
CA ASN A 278 2.21 3.55 19.87
C ASN A 278 2.04 2.11 20.41
N LYS A 279 1.01 1.43 19.92
CA LYS A 279 0.86 -0.02 20.09
C LYS A 279 0.98 -0.68 18.71
N LEU A 280 1.96 -1.57 18.53
CA LEU A 280 1.97 -2.52 17.41
C LEU A 280 0.72 -3.39 17.59
N SER A 281 -0.22 -3.26 16.66
CA SER A 281 -1.42 -4.09 16.60
C SER A 281 -1.19 -5.17 15.56
N VAL A 282 -1.46 -6.43 15.91
CA VAL A 282 -1.51 -7.57 14.99
C VAL A 282 -2.98 -7.93 14.79
N ALA A 283 -3.42 -8.19 13.56
CA ALA A 283 -4.80 -8.56 13.29
C ALA A 283 -5.20 -9.80 14.11
N LYS A 284 -6.39 -9.78 14.71
CA LYS A 284 -6.93 -10.92 15.49
C LYS A 284 -8.17 -11.49 14.79
N LEU A 285 -8.45 -12.77 14.98
CA LEU A 285 -9.68 -13.39 14.51
C LEU A 285 -10.84 -13.11 15.47
N VAL A 286 -11.99 -12.75 14.92
CA VAL A 286 -13.25 -12.60 15.65
C VAL A 286 -14.37 -13.26 14.86
N ARG A 287 -15.25 -13.95 15.58
CA ARG A 287 -16.39 -14.67 15.00
C ARG A 287 -17.47 -13.69 14.52
N VAL A 288 -18.07 -13.98 13.37
CA VAL A 288 -19.30 -13.34 12.89
C VAL A 288 -20.47 -13.83 13.73
N GLU A 289 -21.27 -12.90 14.25
CA GLU A 289 -22.40 -13.22 15.11
C GLU A 289 -23.73 -13.21 14.35
N ARG A 290 -23.99 -12.16 13.55
CA ARG A 290 -25.22 -12.04 12.78
C ARG A 290 -25.10 -11.08 11.60
N PHE A 291 -26.06 -11.20 10.69
CA PHE A 291 -26.30 -10.27 9.59
C PHE A 291 -27.70 -9.66 9.68
N GLU A 292 -27.81 -8.37 9.36
CA GLU A 292 -29.08 -7.65 9.27
C GLU A 292 -29.18 -7.02 7.88
N PHE A 293 -30.29 -7.21 7.17
CA PHE A 293 -30.52 -6.51 5.91
C PHE A 293 -30.95 -5.07 6.20
N ILE A 294 -30.28 -4.10 5.58
CA ILE A 294 -30.53 -2.67 5.81
C ILE A 294 -31.36 -2.04 4.69
N GLY A 295 -31.24 -2.56 3.47
CA GLY A 295 -31.90 -2.00 2.28
C GLY A 295 -30.91 -1.70 1.16
N SER A 296 -31.43 -1.09 0.09
CA SER A 296 -30.59 -0.59 -1.00
C SER A 296 -30.01 0.77 -0.61
N LYS A 297 -28.68 0.91 -0.66
CA LYS A 297 -27.97 2.17 -0.41
C LYS A 297 -26.95 2.43 -1.50
N GLU A 298 -26.63 3.70 -1.72
CA GLU A 298 -25.48 4.11 -2.52
C GLU A 298 -24.19 3.54 -1.92
N THR A 299 -23.38 2.90 -2.76
CA THR A 299 -22.14 2.27 -2.36
C THR A 299 -20.94 2.91 -3.05
N TYR A 300 -19.81 2.91 -2.35
CA TYR A 300 -18.56 3.47 -2.79
C TYR A 300 -17.47 2.46 -2.51
N ASP A 301 -16.54 2.34 -3.45
CA ASP A 301 -15.32 1.58 -3.25
C ASP A 301 -14.13 2.53 -3.23
N LEU A 302 -13.03 2.01 -2.68
CA LEU A 302 -11.88 2.80 -2.34
C LEU A 302 -10.61 2.05 -2.76
N GLU A 303 -9.70 2.76 -3.40
CA GLU A 303 -8.37 2.28 -3.74
C GLU A 303 -7.34 2.75 -2.70
N VAL A 304 -6.44 1.84 -2.31
CA VAL A 304 -5.34 2.12 -1.38
C VAL A 304 -3.98 1.87 -2.00
N GLU A 305 -3.01 2.66 -1.57
CA GLU A 305 -1.61 2.60 -2.00
C GLU A 305 -0.88 1.40 -1.36
N GLY A 306 0.23 0.97 -1.97
CA GLY A 306 1.14 -0.02 -1.37
C GLY A 306 0.97 -1.46 -1.90
N PRO A 307 1.72 -2.40 -1.32
CA PRO A 307 1.81 -3.78 -1.80
C PRO A 307 0.62 -4.65 -1.38
N PHE A 308 -0.04 -4.31 -0.27
CA PHE A 308 -1.24 -5.01 0.18
C PHE A 308 -2.45 -4.21 -0.26
N HIS A 309 -3.48 -4.88 -0.75
CA HIS A 309 -4.65 -4.25 -1.35
C HIS A 309 -5.82 -4.20 -0.37
N ASN A 310 -5.51 -4.00 0.92
CA ASN A 310 -6.48 -4.04 2.00
C ASN A 310 -6.38 -2.84 2.94
N PHE A 311 -7.44 -2.63 3.70
CA PHE A 311 -7.53 -1.61 4.74
C PHE A 311 -8.47 -2.04 5.88
N LEU A 312 -8.52 -1.26 6.95
CA LEU A 312 -9.43 -1.50 8.07
C LEU A 312 -10.59 -0.50 8.06
N ALA A 313 -11.79 -1.01 7.80
CA ALA A 313 -13.05 -0.27 7.89
C ALA A 313 -13.80 -0.65 9.17
N ASN A 314 -14.12 0.33 10.02
CA ASN A 314 -14.69 0.11 11.36
C ASN A 314 -13.90 -0.91 12.21
N GLY A 315 -12.59 -1.03 11.94
CA GLY A 315 -11.72 -2.00 12.60
C GLY A 315 -11.88 -3.44 12.09
N ILE A 316 -12.52 -3.68 10.96
CA ILE A 316 -12.61 -4.99 10.28
C ILE A 316 -11.74 -4.94 9.02
N VAL A 317 -11.01 -6.02 8.72
CA VAL A 317 -10.08 -6.08 7.60
C VAL A 317 -10.84 -6.33 6.30
N THR A 318 -10.75 -5.37 5.38
CA THR A 318 -11.48 -5.33 4.11
C THR A 318 -10.53 -5.17 2.94
N HIS A 319 -10.85 -5.78 1.79
CA HIS A 319 -10.05 -5.63 0.57
C HIS A 319 -10.54 -4.41 -0.23
N ASN A 320 -9.69 -3.83 -1.07
CA ASN A 320 -10.15 -2.95 -2.15
C ASN A 320 -10.91 -3.79 -3.20
N SER A 321 -11.78 -3.19 -4.00
CA SER A 321 -12.35 -3.95 -5.12
C SER A 321 -11.43 -3.81 -6.33
N VAL A 322 -11.05 -4.93 -6.96
CA VAL A 322 -10.51 -4.92 -8.33
C VAL A 322 -11.69 -4.68 -9.26
N ASN A 323 -11.64 -3.60 -10.03
CA ASN A 323 -12.71 -3.20 -10.92
C ASN A 323 -12.48 -3.82 -12.31
N GLU A 324 -13.13 -4.96 -12.54
CA GLU A 324 -13.58 -5.30 -13.89
C GLU A 324 -14.88 -4.53 -14.12
N TYR A 325 -14.98 -3.77 -15.22
CA TYR A 325 -16.17 -2.98 -15.55
C TYR A 325 -17.40 -3.89 -15.57
N SER A 326 -18.18 -3.85 -14.49
CA SER A 326 -19.30 -4.76 -14.33
C SER A 326 -20.53 -4.22 -15.04
N THR A 327 -20.86 -4.81 -16.19
CA THR A 327 -22.11 -4.51 -16.91
C THR A 327 -23.38 -4.93 -16.14
N ARG A 328 -23.25 -5.44 -14.90
CA ARG A 328 -24.35 -5.58 -13.93
C ARG A 328 -24.78 -4.23 -13.34
N TYR A 329 -23.82 -3.34 -13.13
CA TYR A 329 -24.01 -2.07 -12.42
C TYR A 329 -23.89 -0.85 -13.36
N SER A 330 -23.35 -1.03 -14.56
CA SER A 330 -23.22 0.01 -15.60
C SER A 330 -23.83 -0.45 -16.93
N LEU A 331 -24.14 0.50 -17.82
CA LEU A 331 -24.55 0.18 -19.19
C LEU A 331 -23.39 -0.48 -19.93
N ALA A 332 -23.70 -1.47 -20.77
CA ALA A 332 -22.70 -2.13 -21.59
C ALA A 332 -22.12 -1.14 -22.60
N ILE A 333 -20.78 -1.16 -22.76
CA ILE A 333 -20.07 -0.30 -23.71
C ILE A 333 -20.67 -0.52 -25.10
N ASP A 334 -20.94 0.57 -25.81
CA ASP A 334 -21.52 0.55 -27.15
C ASP A 334 -20.45 0.29 -28.22
N ALA A 335 -19.73 -0.81 -28.04
CA ALA A 335 -18.73 -1.27 -28.99
C ALA A 335 -18.55 -2.78 -28.85
N ALA A 336 -18.32 -3.45 -29.96
CA ALA A 336 -17.91 -4.84 -30.01
C ALA A 336 -16.77 -5.02 -31.03
N GLN A 337 -15.89 -5.97 -30.78
CA GLN A 337 -14.88 -6.38 -31.74
C GLN A 337 -15.58 -7.01 -32.96
N ARG A 338 -15.15 -6.60 -34.14
CA ARG A 338 -15.61 -7.09 -35.44
C ARG A 338 -14.42 -7.64 -36.20
N THR A 339 -14.66 -8.63 -37.04
CA THR A 339 -13.63 -9.30 -37.83
C THR A 339 -13.70 -8.82 -39.28
N ALA A 340 -12.59 -8.31 -39.83
CA ALA A 340 -12.57 -7.88 -41.23
C ALA A 340 -12.65 -9.07 -42.21
N PRO A 341 -13.09 -8.87 -43.46
CA PRO A 341 -13.25 -9.95 -44.44
C PRO A 341 -12.00 -10.80 -44.67
N ASP A 342 -10.82 -10.21 -44.54
CA ASP A 342 -9.51 -10.85 -44.71
C ASP A 342 -8.90 -11.38 -43.40
N GLU A 343 -9.59 -11.24 -42.27
CA GLU A 343 -9.06 -11.59 -40.94
C GLU A 343 -9.65 -12.88 -40.36
N TRP A 344 -10.64 -13.49 -41.02
CA TRP A 344 -11.19 -14.79 -40.62
C TRP A 344 -10.15 -15.89 -40.77
N ARG A 345 -10.02 -16.78 -39.78
CA ARG A 345 -8.95 -17.79 -39.73
C ARG A 345 -9.51 -19.20 -39.62
N SER A 346 -8.84 -20.13 -40.28
CA SER A 346 -9.06 -21.57 -40.10
C SER A 346 -8.60 -22.05 -38.72
N GLN A 347 -8.94 -23.29 -38.34
CA GLN A 347 -8.46 -23.91 -37.10
C GLN A 347 -7.06 -24.49 -37.29
N ALA A 348 -6.14 -24.25 -36.35
CA ALA A 348 -4.81 -24.84 -36.44
C ALA A 348 -4.84 -26.39 -36.29
N PRO A 349 -4.10 -27.15 -37.12
CA PRO A 349 -4.17 -28.61 -37.13
C PRO A 349 -3.61 -29.27 -35.86
N ASN A 350 -2.58 -28.67 -35.25
CA ASN A 350 -1.87 -29.24 -34.10
C ASN A 350 -2.14 -28.52 -32.77
N ASN A 351 -2.80 -27.35 -32.80
CA ASN A 351 -3.10 -26.56 -31.62
C ASN A 351 -4.61 -26.30 -31.54
N ARG A 352 -5.30 -27.00 -30.64
CA ARG A 352 -6.75 -26.86 -30.42
C ARG A 352 -7.18 -25.47 -29.94
N GLN A 353 -6.23 -24.64 -29.49
CA GLN A 353 -6.47 -23.26 -29.04
C GLN A 353 -5.91 -22.22 -30.02
N GLY A 354 -5.32 -22.65 -31.14
CA GLY A 354 -4.64 -21.78 -32.11
C GLY A 354 -5.41 -21.60 -33.41
N SER A 355 -5.18 -20.48 -34.07
CA SER A 355 -5.71 -20.19 -35.41
C SER A 355 -4.72 -20.63 -36.49
N GLY A 356 -5.25 -21.07 -37.64
CA GLY A 356 -4.52 -21.39 -38.86
C GLY A 356 -4.49 -20.21 -39.84
N GLU A 357 -4.40 -20.51 -41.13
CA GLU A 357 -4.35 -19.51 -42.21
C GLU A 357 -5.67 -18.75 -42.37
N ALA A 358 -5.57 -17.56 -42.97
CA ALA A 358 -6.74 -16.74 -43.31
C ALA A 358 -7.63 -17.44 -44.34
N LEU A 359 -8.94 -17.27 -44.19
CA LEU A 359 -9.94 -17.73 -45.16
C LEU A 359 -9.95 -16.82 -46.38
N ASP A 360 -10.61 -17.26 -47.45
CA ASP A 360 -10.78 -16.43 -48.64
C ASP A 360 -11.67 -15.22 -48.34
N VAL A 361 -11.33 -14.08 -48.95
CA VAL A 361 -11.99 -12.79 -48.72
C VAL A 361 -13.47 -12.82 -49.13
N GLY A 362 -13.84 -13.66 -50.09
CA GLY A 362 -15.24 -13.80 -50.54
C GLY A 362 -16.12 -14.37 -49.43
N SER A 363 -15.75 -15.54 -48.91
CA SER A 363 -16.42 -16.15 -47.76
C SER A 363 -16.33 -15.25 -46.52
N GLY A 364 -15.18 -14.61 -46.30
CA GLY A 364 -14.98 -13.69 -45.18
C GLY A 364 -15.90 -12.46 -45.21
N ALA A 365 -16.19 -11.90 -46.39
CA ALA A 365 -17.11 -10.76 -46.53
C ALA A 365 -18.53 -11.11 -46.08
N GLU A 366 -19.01 -12.31 -46.44
CA GLU A 366 -20.32 -12.81 -46.00
C GLU A 366 -20.35 -13.02 -44.48
N LEU A 367 -19.29 -13.59 -43.91
CA LEU A 367 -19.16 -13.80 -42.46
C LEU A 367 -19.11 -12.48 -41.68
N THR A 368 -18.34 -11.49 -42.15
CA THR A 368 -18.28 -10.15 -41.56
C THR A 368 -19.66 -9.47 -41.58
N ALA A 369 -20.39 -9.56 -42.70
CA ALA A 369 -21.72 -8.98 -42.79
C ALA A 369 -22.73 -9.68 -41.84
N SER A 370 -22.65 -11.00 -41.73
CA SER A 370 -23.49 -11.80 -40.83
C SER A 370 -23.19 -11.50 -39.35
N GLU A 371 -21.91 -11.43 -38.96
CA GLU A 371 -21.47 -11.02 -37.62
C GLU A 371 -22.03 -9.63 -37.29
N ALA A 372 -21.89 -8.68 -38.22
CA ALA A 372 -22.36 -7.33 -38.02
C ALA A 372 -23.86 -7.26 -37.77
N ALA A 373 -24.67 -7.91 -38.60
CA ALA A 373 -26.11 -7.96 -38.44
C ALA A 373 -26.52 -8.60 -37.10
N PHE A 374 -25.84 -9.66 -36.68
CA PHE A 374 -26.11 -10.32 -35.40
C PHE A 374 -25.79 -9.41 -34.20
N GLN A 375 -24.62 -8.77 -34.21
CA GLN A 375 -24.21 -7.86 -33.14
C GLN A 375 -25.18 -6.68 -32.99
N ASP A 376 -25.64 -6.11 -34.11
CA ASP A 376 -26.60 -5.01 -34.14
C ASP A 376 -27.98 -5.45 -33.60
N GLN A 377 -28.44 -6.65 -33.97
CA GLN A 377 -29.69 -7.22 -33.43
C GLN A 377 -29.60 -7.50 -31.92
N ALA A 378 -28.50 -8.08 -31.46
CA ALA A 378 -28.26 -8.34 -30.04
C ALA A 378 -28.25 -7.03 -29.22
N ARG A 379 -27.65 -5.97 -29.77
CA ARG A 379 -27.64 -4.63 -29.18
C ARG A 379 -29.04 -4.03 -29.11
N ALA A 380 -29.80 -4.04 -30.20
CA ALA A 380 -31.16 -3.52 -30.22
C ALA A 380 -32.08 -4.24 -29.22
N LEU A 381 -31.90 -5.56 -29.05
CA LEU A 381 -32.62 -6.34 -28.04
C LEU A 381 -32.23 -5.93 -26.61
N TYR A 382 -30.94 -5.73 -26.35
CA TYR A 382 -30.44 -5.22 -25.07
C TYR A 382 -31.07 -3.86 -24.73
N GLU A 383 -31.04 -2.90 -25.67
CA GLU A 383 -31.58 -1.55 -25.48
C GLU A 383 -33.08 -1.57 -25.19
N ARG A 384 -33.86 -2.32 -25.98
CA ARG A 384 -35.30 -2.48 -25.75
C ARG A 384 -35.59 -3.01 -24.33
N ARG A 385 -34.79 -3.96 -23.84
CA ARG A 385 -34.95 -4.51 -22.48
C ARG A 385 -34.66 -3.46 -21.42
N ILE A 386 -33.64 -2.64 -21.63
CA ILE A 386 -33.34 -1.51 -20.73
C ILE A 386 -34.49 -0.50 -20.72
N GLU A 387 -35.05 -0.16 -21.89
CA GLU A 387 -36.17 0.80 -22.03
C GLU A 387 -37.42 0.38 -21.25
N VAL A 388 -37.75 -0.92 -21.27
CA VAL A 388 -38.93 -1.45 -20.53
C VAL A 388 -38.62 -1.77 -19.06
N GLY A 389 -37.41 -1.44 -18.57
CA GLY A 389 -37.04 -1.55 -17.15
C GLY A 389 -36.55 -2.93 -16.70
N VAL A 390 -36.12 -3.81 -17.61
CA VAL A 390 -35.48 -5.09 -17.24
C VAL A 390 -34.17 -4.83 -16.50
N ALA A 391 -33.90 -5.62 -15.46
CA ALA A 391 -32.64 -5.52 -14.71
C ALA A 391 -31.43 -5.70 -15.63
N ARG A 392 -30.40 -4.85 -15.49
CA ARG A 392 -29.22 -4.81 -16.38
C ARG A 392 -28.53 -6.16 -16.55
N GLU A 393 -28.41 -6.92 -15.46
CA GLU A 393 -27.81 -8.26 -15.47
C GLU A 393 -28.62 -9.28 -16.29
N GLN A 394 -29.93 -9.08 -16.43
CA GLN A 394 -30.80 -9.88 -17.29
C GLN A 394 -30.78 -9.36 -18.73
N ALA A 395 -30.79 -8.05 -18.92
CA ALA A 395 -30.76 -7.43 -20.24
C ALA A 395 -29.52 -7.84 -21.03
N ARG A 396 -28.34 -7.86 -20.39
CA ARG A 396 -27.04 -8.12 -21.02
C ARG A 396 -26.75 -9.58 -21.40
N LYS A 397 -27.62 -10.54 -21.04
CA LYS A 397 -27.34 -11.98 -21.17
C LYS A 397 -27.04 -12.42 -22.61
N ASP A 398 -27.64 -11.73 -23.57
CA ASP A 398 -27.52 -12.05 -24.99
C ASP A 398 -26.47 -11.18 -25.71
N LEU A 399 -25.75 -10.31 -24.99
CA LEU A 399 -24.63 -9.58 -25.58
C LEU A 399 -23.49 -10.56 -25.86
N PRO A 400 -22.88 -10.51 -27.07
CA PRO A 400 -21.81 -11.42 -27.44
C PRO A 400 -20.54 -11.14 -26.63
N LEU A 401 -19.69 -12.17 -26.51
CA LEU A 401 -18.38 -12.05 -25.86
C LEU A 401 -17.43 -11.07 -26.54
N SER A 402 -17.70 -10.71 -27.80
CA SER A 402 -16.96 -9.67 -28.52
C SER A 402 -17.27 -8.26 -28.02
N THR A 403 -18.26 -8.07 -27.14
CA THR A 403 -18.56 -6.77 -26.55
C THR A 403 -17.36 -6.27 -25.73
N TYR A 404 -16.89 -5.06 -26.02
CA TYR A 404 -15.76 -4.49 -25.30
C TYR A 404 -16.09 -4.27 -23.83
N THR A 405 -15.06 -4.43 -23.00
CA THR A 405 -15.10 -4.13 -21.58
C THR A 405 -13.85 -3.34 -21.19
N GLU A 406 -13.97 -2.56 -20.13
CA GLU A 406 -12.84 -1.85 -19.53
C GLU A 406 -12.41 -2.57 -18.25
N ALA A 407 -11.11 -2.57 -17.98
CA ALA A 407 -10.58 -3.10 -16.74
C ALA A 407 -9.35 -2.31 -16.33
N TYR A 408 -9.22 -2.03 -15.04
CA TYR A 408 -7.99 -1.50 -14.48
C TYR A 408 -7.09 -2.67 -14.10
N TRP A 409 -5.90 -2.72 -14.70
CA TRP A 409 -4.93 -3.77 -14.43
C TRP A 409 -3.68 -3.20 -13.76
N LYS A 410 -3.44 -3.61 -12.51
CA LYS A 410 -2.23 -3.29 -11.76
C LYS A 410 -1.40 -4.56 -11.57
N VAL A 411 -0.12 -4.49 -11.93
CA VAL A 411 0.82 -5.60 -11.85
C VAL A 411 2.22 -5.06 -11.62
N ASP A 412 3.06 -5.80 -10.90
CA ASP A 412 4.48 -5.46 -10.78
C ASP A 412 5.26 -5.82 -12.04
N LEU A 413 6.47 -5.27 -12.18
CA LEU A 413 7.26 -5.45 -13.40
C LEU A 413 7.65 -6.92 -13.65
N HIS A 414 7.93 -7.71 -12.61
CA HIS A 414 8.32 -9.10 -12.79
C HIS A 414 7.18 -9.94 -13.37
N ASN A 415 5.99 -9.81 -12.79
CA ASN A 415 4.79 -10.50 -13.25
C ASN A 415 4.30 -9.99 -14.61
N LEU A 416 4.50 -8.70 -14.90
CA LEU A 416 4.20 -8.14 -16.21
C LEU A 416 5.11 -8.72 -17.31
N LEU A 417 6.42 -8.79 -17.07
CA LEU A 417 7.35 -9.43 -18.00
C LEU A 417 7.01 -10.93 -18.19
N HIS A 418 6.57 -11.61 -17.13
CA HIS A 418 6.08 -12.98 -17.27
C HIS A 418 4.83 -13.08 -18.15
N PHE A 419 3.85 -12.20 -17.94
CA PHE A 419 2.65 -12.11 -18.78
C PHE A 419 3.03 -11.87 -20.24
N LEU A 420 3.93 -10.91 -20.50
CA LEU A 420 4.38 -10.59 -21.86
C LEU A 420 5.05 -11.79 -22.53
N ALA A 421 5.90 -12.53 -21.82
CA ALA A 421 6.53 -13.74 -22.38
C ALA A 421 5.50 -14.79 -22.82
N LEU A 422 4.39 -14.94 -22.08
CA LEU A 422 3.34 -15.89 -22.41
C LEU A 422 2.38 -15.41 -23.51
N ARG A 423 2.17 -14.09 -23.62
CA ARG A 423 1.15 -13.50 -24.49
C ARG A 423 1.70 -12.91 -25.78
N MET A 424 2.99 -12.61 -25.84
CA MET A 424 3.68 -12.27 -27.09
C MET A 424 4.02 -13.50 -27.93
N ASP A 425 3.89 -14.71 -27.36
CA ASP A 425 4.15 -15.97 -28.06
C ASP A 425 3.26 -16.16 -29.31
N SER A 426 3.82 -16.77 -30.36
CA SER A 426 3.12 -16.99 -31.63
C SER A 426 1.92 -17.94 -31.52
N HIS A 427 1.90 -18.81 -30.51
CA HIS A 427 0.79 -19.72 -30.21
C HIS A 427 -0.34 -19.05 -29.41
N ALA A 428 -0.11 -17.86 -28.84
CA ALA A 428 -1.16 -17.11 -28.19
C ALA A 428 -2.17 -16.57 -29.23
N GLN A 429 -3.41 -16.38 -28.79
CA GLN A 429 -4.45 -15.79 -29.64
C GLN A 429 -4.04 -14.39 -30.11
N LEU A 430 -4.32 -14.04 -31.37
CA LEU A 430 -3.82 -12.79 -31.96
C LEU A 430 -4.26 -11.56 -31.16
N GLU A 431 -5.51 -11.52 -30.71
CA GLU A 431 -6.09 -10.34 -30.05
C GLU A 431 -5.34 -10.05 -28.74
N ILE A 432 -5.11 -11.04 -27.89
CA ILE A 432 -4.33 -10.83 -26.64
C ILE A 432 -2.86 -10.54 -26.93
N ARG A 433 -2.31 -11.09 -28.01
CA ARG A 433 -0.95 -10.81 -28.44
C ARG A 433 -0.77 -9.36 -28.86
N GLN A 434 -1.72 -8.78 -29.60
CA GLN A 434 -1.68 -7.36 -29.97
C GLN A 434 -1.68 -6.45 -28.73
N TYR A 435 -2.49 -6.75 -27.71
CA TYR A 435 -2.44 -6.06 -26.43
C TYR A 435 -1.07 -6.20 -25.76
N ALA A 436 -0.54 -7.42 -25.67
CA ALA A 436 0.74 -7.69 -25.04
C ALA A 436 1.89 -6.98 -25.77
N THR A 437 1.95 -7.06 -27.09
CA THR A 437 2.95 -6.36 -27.92
C THR A 437 2.86 -4.84 -27.73
N THR A 438 1.66 -4.27 -27.72
CA THR A 438 1.47 -2.83 -27.48
C THR A 438 1.99 -2.44 -26.09
N ILE A 439 1.63 -3.19 -25.05
CA ILE A 439 2.10 -2.95 -23.68
C ILE A 439 3.63 -3.08 -23.59
N GLY A 440 4.20 -4.13 -24.17
CA GLY A 440 5.64 -4.40 -24.15
C GLY A 440 6.44 -3.35 -24.90
N GLU A 441 6.14 -3.16 -26.17
CA GLU A 441 6.97 -2.35 -27.09
C GLU A 441 6.70 -0.86 -26.98
N GLN A 442 5.46 -0.43 -26.75
CA GLN A 442 5.09 0.99 -26.76
C GLN A 442 5.08 1.61 -25.36
N ILE A 443 4.90 0.81 -24.30
CA ILE A 443 4.82 1.32 -22.92
C ILE A 443 6.05 0.88 -22.11
N LEU A 444 6.33 -0.42 -22.03
CA LEU A 444 7.38 -0.94 -21.17
C LEU A 444 8.79 -0.62 -21.67
N ARG A 445 9.06 -0.86 -22.96
CA ARG A 445 10.37 -0.60 -23.57
C ARG A 445 10.83 0.84 -23.39
N PRO A 446 10.00 1.88 -23.63
CA PRO A 446 10.42 3.27 -23.39
C PRO A 446 10.63 3.61 -21.91
N LEU A 447 9.81 3.06 -21.00
CA LEU A 447 9.87 3.39 -19.57
C LEU A 447 11.00 2.65 -18.83
N PHE A 448 11.29 1.42 -19.21
CA PHE A 448 12.25 0.53 -18.54
C PHE A 448 13.23 -0.12 -19.55
N PRO A 449 14.01 0.67 -20.30
CA PRO A 449 14.78 0.17 -21.44
C PRO A 449 15.79 -0.93 -21.07
N ILE A 450 16.50 -0.79 -19.95
CA ILE A 450 17.49 -1.78 -19.49
C ILE A 450 16.82 -3.10 -19.09
N ALA A 451 15.67 -3.03 -18.40
CA ALA A 451 14.92 -4.23 -18.02
C ALA A 451 14.27 -4.89 -19.24
N TRP A 452 13.86 -4.10 -20.23
CA TRP A 452 13.33 -4.61 -21.49
C TRP A 452 14.40 -5.33 -22.32
N GLU A 453 15.58 -4.74 -22.47
CA GLU A 453 16.73 -5.36 -23.12
C GLU A 453 17.07 -6.71 -22.49
N ALA A 454 17.25 -6.75 -21.16
CA ALA A 454 17.47 -8.00 -20.45
C ALA A 454 16.30 -9.00 -20.61
N PHE A 455 15.06 -8.53 -20.69
CA PHE A 455 13.92 -9.42 -20.94
C PHE A 455 13.97 -10.04 -22.35
N VAL A 456 14.38 -9.28 -23.36
CA VAL A 456 14.56 -9.79 -24.72
C VAL A 456 15.66 -10.84 -24.73
N ASP A 457 16.86 -10.48 -24.25
CA ASP A 457 18.06 -11.33 -24.33
C ASP A 457 17.93 -12.63 -23.55
N TYR A 458 17.40 -12.54 -22.33
CA TYR A 458 17.40 -13.66 -21.39
C TYR A 458 16.10 -14.46 -21.39
N ARG A 459 15.05 -13.99 -22.08
CA ARG A 459 13.74 -14.65 -22.02
C ARG A 459 12.98 -14.76 -23.33
N LEU A 460 12.80 -13.68 -24.10
CA LEU A 460 12.04 -13.77 -25.35
C LEU A 460 12.82 -14.45 -26.47
N GLU A 461 14.07 -14.04 -26.66
CA GLU A 461 14.95 -14.55 -27.73
C GLU A 461 15.91 -15.63 -27.21
N ALA A 462 15.79 -16.00 -25.94
CA ALA A 462 16.58 -17.06 -25.34
C ALA A 462 16.13 -18.46 -25.82
N LEU A 463 17.09 -19.29 -26.19
CA LEU A 463 16.86 -20.71 -26.45
C LEU A 463 16.97 -21.53 -25.15
N HIS A 464 15.95 -22.35 -24.87
CA HIS A 464 16.00 -23.29 -23.75
C HIS A 464 16.27 -24.72 -24.23
N LEU A 465 17.45 -25.23 -23.86
CA LEU A 465 17.85 -26.61 -24.14
C LEU A 465 17.54 -27.51 -22.94
N THR A 466 16.75 -28.54 -23.14
CA THR A 466 16.51 -29.55 -22.10
C THR A 466 17.78 -30.35 -21.82
N ARG A 467 17.80 -31.06 -20.70
CA ARG A 467 18.90 -31.99 -20.37
C ARG A 467 19.11 -33.04 -21.48
N LEU A 468 18.05 -33.47 -22.16
CA LEU A 468 18.14 -34.44 -23.24
C LEU A 468 18.80 -33.83 -24.48
N ASP A 469 18.41 -32.62 -24.86
CA ASP A 469 19.00 -31.88 -25.99
C ASP A 469 20.49 -31.66 -25.78
N GLN A 470 20.88 -31.18 -24.59
CA GLN A 470 22.28 -31.01 -24.20
C GLN A 470 23.06 -32.32 -24.31
N GLY A 471 22.44 -33.45 -23.93
CA GLY A 471 23.05 -34.78 -24.03
C GLY A 471 23.23 -35.26 -25.48
N VAL A 472 22.28 -34.95 -26.37
CA VAL A 472 22.39 -35.25 -27.81
C VAL A 472 23.51 -34.43 -28.43
N ILE A 473 23.55 -33.12 -28.16
CA ILE A 473 24.59 -32.22 -28.66
C ILE A 473 25.99 -32.71 -28.23
N ARG A 474 26.15 -33.07 -26.95
CA ARG A 474 27.44 -33.57 -26.46
C ARG A 474 27.89 -34.85 -27.17
N ARG A 475 27.01 -35.86 -27.28
CA ARG A 475 27.34 -37.12 -27.97
C ARG A 475 27.63 -36.91 -29.46
N LEU A 476 26.93 -35.95 -30.09
CA LEU A 476 27.20 -35.57 -31.46
C LEU A 476 28.62 -34.99 -31.59
N MET A 477 28.99 -34.06 -30.70
CA MET A 477 30.33 -33.48 -30.67
C MET A 477 31.42 -34.53 -30.41
N GLU A 478 31.21 -35.46 -29.47
CA GLU A 478 32.12 -36.59 -29.22
C GLU A 478 32.34 -37.44 -30.47
N ARG A 479 31.27 -37.73 -31.22
CA ARG A 479 31.37 -38.47 -32.49
C ARG A 479 32.13 -37.70 -33.57
N LEU A 480 31.88 -36.41 -33.71
CA LEU A 480 32.58 -35.56 -34.68
C LEU A 480 34.09 -35.51 -34.38
N ASN A 481 34.46 -35.39 -33.10
CA ASN A 481 35.85 -35.44 -32.65
C ASN A 481 36.53 -36.77 -32.97
N ALA A 482 35.83 -37.88 -32.74
CA ALA A 482 36.31 -39.23 -33.09
C ALA A 482 36.50 -39.43 -34.60
N HIS A 483 35.96 -38.55 -35.45
CA HIS A 483 36.10 -38.56 -36.91
C HIS A 483 37.01 -37.44 -37.42
N GLY A 484 37.85 -36.87 -36.56
CA GLY A 484 38.87 -35.89 -36.94
C GLY A 484 38.32 -34.49 -37.24
N ARG A 485 37.04 -34.21 -36.94
CA ARG A 485 36.52 -32.84 -36.96
C ARG A 485 36.82 -32.20 -35.61
N THR A 486 37.54 -31.09 -35.60
CA THR A 486 38.08 -30.47 -34.38
C THR A 486 37.00 -29.74 -33.57
N VAL A 487 37.10 -29.85 -32.24
CA VAL A 487 36.45 -28.97 -31.27
C VAL A 487 37.04 -27.56 -31.44
N ALA A 488 36.21 -26.52 -31.35
CA ALA A 488 36.69 -25.14 -31.39
C ALA A 488 37.69 -24.88 -30.25
N THR A 489 38.73 -24.11 -30.55
CA THR A 489 39.76 -23.73 -29.56
C THR A 489 39.38 -22.44 -28.81
N PRO A 490 40.09 -22.08 -27.73
CA PRO A 490 39.92 -20.78 -27.09
C PRO A 490 40.12 -19.60 -28.05
N GLU A 491 41.03 -19.72 -29.01
CA GLU A 491 41.27 -18.72 -30.04
C GLU A 491 40.08 -18.58 -31.00
N ASP A 492 39.47 -19.71 -31.39
CA ASP A 492 38.27 -19.71 -32.24
C ASP A 492 37.10 -19.02 -31.54
N PHE A 493 36.90 -19.29 -30.25
CA PHE A 493 35.87 -18.61 -29.44
C PHE A 493 36.17 -17.12 -29.28
N ALA A 494 37.43 -16.75 -29.00
CA ALA A 494 37.83 -15.35 -28.85
C ALA A 494 37.65 -14.54 -30.14
N ALA A 495 37.78 -15.18 -31.31
CA ALA A 495 37.51 -14.56 -32.60
C ALA A 495 36.00 -14.44 -32.92
N ALA A 496 35.16 -15.31 -32.35
CA ALA A 496 33.72 -15.37 -32.60
C ALA A 496 32.85 -14.72 -31.51
N GLN A 497 33.45 -14.24 -30.41
CA GLN A 497 32.74 -13.58 -29.32
C GLN A 497 32.11 -12.26 -29.77
N ASP A 498 31.13 -11.76 -29.00
CA ASP A 498 30.52 -10.47 -29.28
C ASP A 498 31.56 -9.33 -29.26
N VAL A 499 31.47 -8.41 -30.23
CA VAL A 499 32.40 -7.28 -30.38
C VAL A 499 32.41 -6.39 -29.13
N ASP A 500 31.28 -6.27 -28.45
CA ASP A 500 31.14 -5.44 -27.25
C ASP A 500 31.81 -6.08 -26.02
N TRP A 501 32.09 -7.39 -26.04
CA TRP A 501 32.79 -8.09 -24.97
C TRP A 501 34.31 -7.93 -25.04
N VAL A 502 34.87 -7.67 -26.22
CA VAL A 502 36.32 -7.59 -26.47
C VAL A 502 37.03 -6.53 -25.60
N PRO A 503 36.55 -5.28 -25.48
CA PRO A 503 37.22 -4.28 -24.64
C PRO A 503 37.06 -4.53 -23.13
N LEU A 504 36.17 -5.45 -22.72
CA LEU A 504 35.84 -5.67 -21.31
C LEU A 504 36.85 -6.60 -20.64
N LYS A 505 37.59 -6.05 -19.68
CA LYS A 505 38.55 -6.81 -18.84
C LYS A 505 37.88 -7.94 -18.06
N ARG A 506 36.62 -7.78 -17.66
CA ARG A 506 35.77 -8.83 -17.05
C ARG A 506 34.40 -8.76 -17.69
N CYS A 507 33.93 -9.85 -18.28
CA CYS A 507 32.61 -9.96 -18.89
C CYS A 507 31.96 -11.27 -18.45
N ARG A 508 30.95 -11.16 -17.58
CA ARG A 508 30.27 -12.34 -17.03
C ARG A 508 29.52 -13.13 -18.10
N GLU A 509 28.92 -12.45 -19.07
CA GLU A 509 28.19 -13.09 -20.18
C GLU A 509 29.12 -13.95 -21.04
N ARG A 510 30.30 -13.42 -21.37
CA ARG A 510 31.37 -14.16 -22.05
C ARG A 510 31.77 -15.41 -21.29
N ASP A 511 32.00 -15.26 -19.97
CA ASP A 511 32.44 -16.36 -19.12
C ASP A 511 31.34 -17.45 -18.99
N GLU A 512 30.08 -17.06 -18.80
CA GLU A 512 28.94 -17.98 -18.77
C GLU A 512 28.69 -18.67 -20.12
N CYS A 513 28.88 -17.95 -21.24
CA CYS A 513 28.78 -18.51 -22.59
C CYS A 513 29.85 -19.59 -22.81
N TRP A 514 31.10 -19.28 -22.46
CA TRP A 514 32.22 -20.21 -22.50
C TRP A 514 31.91 -21.50 -21.72
N GLU A 515 31.50 -21.38 -20.46
CA GLU A 515 31.15 -22.53 -19.62
C GLU A 515 30.03 -23.39 -20.24
N LYS A 516 29.01 -22.75 -20.83
CA LYS A 516 27.93 -23.46 -21.53
C LYS A 516 28.45 -24.23 -22.74
N LEU A 517 29.32 -23.64 -23.56
CA LEU A 517 29.90 -24.28 -24.75
C LEU A 517 30.83 -25.44 -24.40
N VAL A 518 31.65 -25.30 -23.34
CA VAL A 518 32.46 -26.39 -22.79
C VAL A 518 31.57 -27.54 -22.33
N ARG A 519 30.48 -27.26 -21.60
CA ARG A 519 29.52 -28.27 -21.14
C ARG A 519 28.80 -29.00 -22.27
N LEU A 520 28.58 -28.31 -23.40
CA LEU A 520 28.01 -28.88 -24.62
C LEU A 520 29.05 -29.66 -25.45
N GLY A 521 30.35 -29.59 -25.11
CA GLY A 521 31.44 -30.26 -25.83
C GLY A 521 31.82 -29.56 -27.15
N ILE A 522 31.40 -28.31 -27.32
CA ILE A 522 31.64 -27.50 -28.55
C ILE A 522 33.02 -26.86 -28.51
N VAL A 523 33.49 -26.48 -27.32
CA VAL A 523 34.79 -25.86 -27.07
C VAL A 523 35.60 -26.72 -26.09
N ARG A 524 36.93 -26.78 -26.25
CA ARG A 524 37.80 -27.48 -25.28
C ARG A 524 37.99 -26.63 -24.03
N ALA A 525 37.90 -27.26 -22.86
CA ALA A 525 38.34 -26.61 -21.63
C ALA A 525 39.86 -26.37 -21.70
N ASP A 526 40.31 -25.20 -21.24
CA ASP A 526 41.72 -24.93 -21.03
C ASP A 526 42.28 -25.96 -20.05
N THR A 527 43.38 -26.61 -20.42
CA THR A 527 44.13 -27.54 -19.55
C THR A 527 44.93 -26.83 -18.48
#